data_AF-A0AAN5MBD0-F1
#
_entry.id   AF-A0AAN5MBD0-F1
#
_cell.length_a   1.000
_cell.length_b   1.000
_cell.length_c   1.000
_cell.angle_alpha   90.00
_cell.angle_beta   90.00
_cell.angle_gamma   90.00
#
_symmetry.space_group_name_H-M   'P 1'
#
loop_
_entity.id
_entity.type
_entity.pdbx_description
1 polymer ?
#
loop_
_entity_poly.entity_id
_entity_poly.type
_entity_poly.pdbx_seq_one_letter_code
_entity_poly.pdbx_strand_id
1 'polypeptide(L)'
;MCSTCGCSEGNVQIEGHSHDHHGHDHHHHDHDNHSRPVIIHHHHYHHNGDVNHYYYDGREAGEEHAHGHSHEHSRGHEHSHDHGHGHSHSHEHEHHHSHDHEHDHDHAAAFAPVIDKDNMHYGMGEAGTHAPGLTQKRMVQIEMGVLDKNNQIAVHNREHLQEQGILALNLVSSPGSGKTTLLTRTLNYLKDKVPCAVIEGDQQTTNDAERIRATGVPAIQVNTGKGCHLDAQMVHDAMHHLGLKDNSLLFIENVGNLVCPAGFDLGEQHKVAILSVTEGEDKPLKYPHMFAAADLMLINKIDLLPYVNVNIEACVNAARRVNPDIDVIVLSATTGEGMDEWVAWIQDRLSKVNQQRGTAE
;
A
#
# COMPACT_ATOMS: atom_id res chain seq x y z
N MET A 1 -4.71 20.51 -26.26
CA MET A 1 -3.32 20.88 -25.88
C MET A 1 -2.55 19.62 -25.55
N CYS A 2 -1.51 19.30 -26.32
CA CYS A 2 -0.50 18.30 -25.96
C CYS A 2 0.36 18.89 -24.85
N SER A 3 0.40 18.27 -23.67
CA SER A 3 1.08 18.77 -22.47
C SER A 3 2.60 18.59 -22.49
N THR A 4 3.21 18.32 -23.65
CA THR A 4 4.65 18.02 -23.74
C THR A 4 5.42 18.85 -24.78
N CYS A 5 4.77 19.56 -25.72
CA CYS A 5 5.51 20.45 -26.63
C CYS A 5 4.83 21.77 -27.03
N GLY A 6 3.64 22.09 -26.53
CA GLY A 6 3.08 23.44 -26.66
C GLY A 6 2.87 23.96 -28.09
N CYS A 7 2.74 23.10 -29.10
CA CYS A 7 2.39 23.51 -30.47
C CYS A 7 1.26 22.65 -31.04
N SER A 8 0.05 23.22 -31.15
CA SER A 8 -0.82 23.20 -32.35
C SER A 8 -2.29 23.44 -31.98
N GLU A 9 -2.88 24.38 -32.72
CA GLU A 9 -4.31 24.52 -32.90
C GLU A 9 -4.84 23.24 -33.58
N GLY A 10 -5.72 22.53 -32.89
CA GLY A 10 -6.45 21.39 -33.44
C GLY A 10 -7.88 21.47 -32.93
N ASN A 11 -8.78 21.95 -33.79
CA ASN A 11 -10.22 21.98 -33.53
C ASN A 11 -10.73 20.54 -33.34
N VAL A 12 -11.23 20.23 -32.15
CA VAL A 12 -12.06 19.04 -31.93
C VAL A 12 -13.51 19.51 -31.83
N GLN A 13 -14.27 19.33 -32.92
CA GLN A 13 -15.73 19.40 -32.87
C GLN A 13 -16.24 18.11 -32.23
N ILE A 14 -16.98 18.23 -31.14
CA ILE A 14 -17.79 17.16 -30.58
C ILE A 14 -19.24 17.51 -30.92
N GLU A 15 -19.85 16.72 -31.80
CA GLU A 15 -21.27 16.81 -32.13
C GLU A 15 -22.11 16.43 -30.90
N GLY A 16 -23.01 17.34 -30.53
CA GLY A 16 -23.89 17.17 -29.38
C GLY A 16 -25.06 16.23 -29.67
N HIS A 17 -25.25 15.25 -28.80
CA HIS A 17 -26.52 14.54 -28.67
C HIS A 17 -27.23 15.02 -27.41
N SER A 18 -28.40 15.65 -27.63
CA SER A 18 -29.36 16.08 -26.63
C SER A 18 -30.09 14.88 -26.03
N HIS A 19 -30.20 14.84 -24.69
CA HIS A 19 -31.23 14.06 -24.01
C HIS A 19 -31.90 14.87 -22.91
N ASP A 20 -33.22 14.76 -22.90
CA ASP A 20 -34.21 15.54 -22.17
C ASP A 20 -34.17 15.39 -20.65
N HIS A 21 -34.58 16.48 -20.00
CA HIS A 21 -34.82 16.61 -18.57
C HIS A 21 -35.99 15.74 -18.09
N HIS A 22 -35.75 14.93 -17.06
CA HIS A 22 -36.79 14.55 -16.10
C HIS A 22 -36.26 14.74 -14.69
N GLY A 23 -36.87 15.68 -13.96
CA GLY A 23 -36.61 15.93 -12.55
C GLY A 23 -37.32 14.93 -11.65
N HIS A 24 -36.63 14.50 -10.61
CA HIS A 24 -37.23 13.82 -9.46
C HIS A 24 -36.66 14.41 -8.17
N ASP A 25 -37.60 14.77 -7.29
CA ASP A 25 -37.39 15.39 -5.99
C ASP A 25 -36.52 14.55 -5.05
N HIS A 26 -35.67 15.26 -4.30
CA HIS A 26 -34.83 14.70 -3.25
C HIS A 26 -35.63 14.48 -1.96
N HIS A 27 -35.65 13.24 -1.46
CA HIS A 27 -35.98 12.96 -0.06
C HIS A 27 -34.72 13.12 0.81
N HIS A 28 -34.77 14.09 1.73
CA HIS A 28 -33.83 14.27 2.82
C HIS A 28 -33.92 13.10 3.81
N HIS A 29 -32.77 12.48 4.12
CA HIS A 29 -32.58 11.72 5.35
C HIS A 29 -31.47 12.39 6.17
N ASP A 30 -31.86 12.93 7.32
CA ASP A 30 -30.94 13.40 8.36
C ASP A 30 -30.15 12.21 8.92
N HIS A 31 -28.83 12.33 8.97
CA HIS A 31 -27.99 11.47 9.78
C HIS A 31 -27.26 12.31 10.82
N ASP A 32 -27.61 12.04 12.08
CA ASP A 32 -27.02 12.61 13.29
C ASP A 32 -25.50 12.46 13.31
N ASN A 33 -24.85 13.60 13.52
CA ASN A 33 -23.41 13.75 13.64
C ASN A 33 -22.96 13.40 15.07
N HIS A 34 -22.46 12.18 15.28
CA HIS A 34 -21.74 11.84 16.50
C HIS A 34 -20.23 11.79 16.26
N SER A 35 -19.57 12.92 16.55
CA SER A 35 -18.12 13.04 16.66
C SER A 35 -17.57 12.02 17.67
N ARG A 36 -16.84 11.03 17.17
CA ARG A 36 -15.97 10.17 17.98
C ARG A 36 -14.51 10.58 17.78
N PRO A 37 -13.67 10.63 18.83
CA PRO A 37 -12.28 11.04 18.71
C PRO A 37 -11.51 10.04 17.84
N VAL A 38 -10.80 10.56 16.84
CA VAL A 38 -9.88 9.81 15.99
C VAL A 38 -8.59 9.55 16.79
N ILE A 39 -8.27 8.28 17.01
CA ILE A 39 -7.00 7.85 17.60
C ILE A 39 -5.97 7.80 16.46
N ILE A 40 -4.89 8.58 16.60
CA ILE A 40 -3.74 8.56 15.70
C ILE A 40 -2.92 7.30 16.02
N HIS A 41 -2.94 6.31 15.14
CA HIS A 41 -2.01 5.19 15.22
C HIS A 41 -0.65 5.61 14.64
N HIS A 42 0.31 5.90 15.51
CA HIS A 42 1.71 5.82 15.12
C HIS A 42 2.02 4.34 14.85
N HIS A 43 2.31 4.00 13.59
CA HIS A 43 2.84 2.68 13.24
C HIS A 43 4.20 2.51 13.90
N HIS A 44 4.22 1.92 15.09
CA HIS A 44 5.40 1.35 15.70
C HIS A 44 5.59 -0.04 15.09
N TYR A 45 6.62 -0.17 14.25
CA TYR A 45 7.08 -1.49 13.82
C TYR A 45 7.62 -2.23 15.05
N HIS A 46 6.90 -3.27 15.47
CA HIS A 46 7.41 -4.28 16.39
C HIS A 46 7.25 -5.65 15.74
N HIS A 47 8.38 -6.24 15.36
CA HIS A 47 8.51 -7.68 15.14
C HIS A 47 8.50 -8.37 16.51
N ASN A 48 7.52 -9.25 16.74
CA ASN A 48 7.71 -10.58 17.31
C ASN A 48 6.38 -11.32 17.41
N GLY A 49 6.40 -12.59 17.00
CA GLY A 49 5.26 -13.48 17.06
C GLY A 49 4.80 -13.75 18.49
N ASP A 50 3.48 -13.69 18.67
CA ASP A 50 2.67 -14.66 19.43
C ASP A 50 1.20 -14.27 19.22
N VAL A 51 0.46 -15.08 18.46
CA VAL A 51 -0.97 -14.86 18.24
C VAL A 51 -1.72 -15.45 19.44
N ASN A 52 -2.08 -14.60 20.41
CA ASN A 52 -3.09 -14.93 21.40
C ASN A 52 -4.37 -14.15 21.11
N HIS A 53 -5.37 -14.83 20.54
CA HIS A 53 -6.74 -14.32 20.46
C HIS A 53 -7.38 -14.36 21.86
N TYR A 54 -7.63 -13.18 22.44
CA TYR A 54 -8.61 -13.03 23.51
C TYR A 54 -9.84 -12.30 22.96
N TYR A 55 -10.94 -13.05 22.80
CA TYR A 55 -12.27 -12.47 22.67
C TYR A 55 -12.71 -11.96 24.05
N TYR A 56 -13.07 -10.68 24.15
CA TYR A 56 -13.87 -10.18 25.26
C TYR A 56 -15.24 -9.72 24.73
N ASP A 57 -16.24 -10.52 25.06
CA ASP A 57 -17.67 -10.26 24.94
C ASP A 57 -18.06 -9.23 26.02
N GLY A 58 -18.55 -8.07 25.59
CA GLY A 58 -19.08 -7.03 26.46
C GLY A 58 -20.59 -7.20 26.63
N ARG A 59 -21.02 -8.23 27.34
CA ARG A 59 -22.38 -8.34 27.88
C ARG A 59 -22.32 -8.20 29.40
N GLU A 60 -22.76 -7.05 29.90
CA GLU A 60 -23.15 -6.91 31.30
C GLU A 60 -24.43 -7.71 31.55
N ALA A 61 -24.39 -8.53 32.61
CA ALA A 61 -25.56 -9.05 33.31
C ALA A 61 -26.45 -7.87 33.75
N GLY A 62 -27.76 -7.92 33.79
CA GLY A 62 -28.72 -9.00 33.77
C GLY A 62 -29.90 -8.50 34.60
N GLU A 63 -31.11 -8.55 34.07
CA GLU A 63 -32.33 -8.57 34.86
C GLU A 63 -33.46 -9.14 34.00
N GLU A 64 -33.97 -10.28 34.45
CA GLU A 64 -35.17 -10.91 33.92
C GLU A 64 -36.36 -9.98 34.18
N HIS A 65 -37.24 -9.78 33.20
CA HIS A 65 -38.68 -9.86 33.43
C HIS A 65 -39.41 -10.14 32.12
N ALA A 66 -39.99 -11.34 32.05
CA ALA A 66 -40.90 -11.76 31.01
C ALA A 66 -42.27 -11.08 31.19
N HIS A 67 -42.81 -10.52 30.11
CA HIS A 67 -44.25 -10.41 29.91
C HIS A 67 -44.57 -10.79 28.47
N GLY A 68 -44.98 -12.05 28.29
CA GLY A 68 -45.70 -12.48 27.10
C GLY A 68 -47.18 -12.17 27.29
N HIS A 69 -47.79 -11.53 26.30
CA HIS A 69 -49.21 -11.71 26.04
C HIS A 69 -49.43 -11.89 24.55
N SER A 70 -50.07 -13.02 24.25
CA SER A 70 -50.63 -13.40 22.97
C SER A 70 -51.82 -12.51 22.60
N HIS A 71 -52.00 -12.29 21.31
CA HIS A 71 -53.30 -11.96 20.75
C HIS A 71 -53.59 -12.88 19.59
N GLU A 72 -54.74 -13.56 19.68
CA GLU A 72 -55.38 -14.24 18.57
C GLU A 72 -56.80 -13.70 18.43
N HIS A 73 -57.17 -13.42 17.18
CA HIS A 73 -58.47 -13.66 16.52
C HIS A 73 -59.05 -12.47 15.71
N SER A 74 -58.98 -12.66 14.39
CA SER A 74 -60.11 -12.74 13.44
C SER A 74 -61.13 -11.59 13.27
N ARG A 75 -61.30 -11.25 11.98
CA ARG A 75 -62.52 -10.76 11.27
C ARG A 75 -62.90 -9.27 11.41
N GLY A 76 -62.75 -8.59 10.27
CA GLY A 76 -63.78 -7.84 9.53
C GLY A 76 -64.62 -6.79 10.25
N HIS A 77 -64.45 -5.53 9.88
CA HIS A 77 -65.49 -4.65 9.32
C HIS A 77 -64.91 -3.26 9.04
N GLU A 78 -65.25 -2.70 7.87
CA GLU A 78 -65.21 -1.27 7.61
C GLU A 78 -66.18 -0.54 8.54
N HIS A 79 -65.82 0.66 9.03
CA HIS A 79 -66.74 1.79 9.18
C HIS A 79 -65.97 3.11 9.21
N SER A 80 -66.43 4.02 8.37
CA SER A 80 -66.18 5.47 8.38
C SER A 80 -66.82 6.14 9.60
N HIS A 81 -66.17 7.15 10.18
CA HIS A 81 -66.89 8.28 10.78
C HIS A 81 -66.13 9.59 10.55
N ASP A 82 -66.83 10.50 9.87
CA ASP A 82 -66.56 11.92 9.76
C ASP A 82 -67.11 12.63 11.01
N HIS A 83 -66.34 13.54 11.59
CA HIS A 83 -66.84 14.59 12.47
C HIS A 83 -65.92 15.80 12.36
N GLY A 84 -66.34 16.78 11.55
CA GLY A 84 -65.85 18.15 11.64
C GLY A 84 -66.36 18.84 12.89
N HIS A 85 -65.48 19.62 13.52
CA HIS A 85 -65.85 20.85 14.21
C HIS A 85 -64.72 21.85 14.03
N GLY A 86 -65.06 22.95 13.36
CA GLY A 86 -64.15 24.09 13.20
C GLY A 86 -64.04 24.87 14.50
N HIS A 87 -62.83 25.36 14.76
CA HIS A 87 -62.61 26.57 15.53
C HIS A 87 -61.56 27.42 14.82
N SER A 88 -62.01 28.59 14.39
CA SER A 88 -61.19 29.70 13.95
C SER A 88 -60.49 30.32 15.16
N HIS A 89 -59.16 30.39 15.12
CA HIS A 89 -58.42 31.37 15.91
C HIS A 89 -57.40 32.06 15.02
N SER A 90 -57.64 33.35 14.83
CA SER A 90 -56.72 34.33 14.26
C SER A 90 -55.63 34.62 15.28
N HIS A 91 -54.38 34.36 14.92
CA HIS A 91 -53.23 34.98 15.57
C HIS A 91 -52.32 35.55 14.48
N GLU A 92 -52.21 36.88 14.47
CA GLU A 92 -51.16 37.59 13.78
C GLU A 92 -49.85 37.33 14.52
N HIS A 93 -48.87 36.77 13.81
CA HIS A 93 -47.47 36.86 14.20
C HIS A 93 -46.65 37.18 12.95
N GLU A 94 -46.11 38.39 12.92
CA GLU A 94 -45.02 38.76 12.03
C GLU A 94 -43.79 37.95 12.40
N HIS A 95 -43.33 37.10 11.48
CA HIS A 95 -41.97 36.57 11.52
C HIS A 95 -41.33 36.75 10.15
N HIS A 96 -40.48 37.78 10.06
CA HIS A 96 -39.49 37.90 9.01
C HIS A 96 -38.51 36.71 9.13
N HIS A 97 -38.60 35.77 8.21
CA HIS A 97 -37.59 34.74 8.03
C HIS A 97 -36.49 35.28 7.09
N SER A 98 -35.41 35.82 7.67
CA SER A 98 -34.11 35.84 7.01
C SER A 98 -33.33 34.64 7.54
N HIS A 99 -33.39 33.53 6.82
CA HIS A 99 -32.44 32.45 7.03
C HIS A 99 -31.14 32.84 6.33
N ASP A 100 -30.19 33.38 7.10
CA ASP A 100 -28.79 33.35 6.70
C ASP A 100 -28.35 31.88 6.69
N HIS A 101 -28.26 31.31 5.49
CA HIS A 101 -27.52 30.07 5.29
C HIS A 101 -26.04 30.42 5.40
N GLU A 102 -25.48 30.31 6.61
CA GLU A 102 -24.04 30.17 6.77
C GLU A 102 -23.62 28.86 6.08
N HIS A 103 -23.22 28.97 4.82
CA HIS A 103 -22.36 27.98 4.23
C HIS A 103 -21.01 28.12 4.92
N ASP A 104 -20.78 27.27 5.92
CA ASP A 104 -19.45 27.04 6.48
C ASP A 104 -18.58 26.42 5.38
N HIS A 105 -18.06 27.28 4.52
CA HIS A 105 -16.94 26.93 3.68
C HIS A 105 -15.76 26.80 4.62
N ASP A 106 -15.48 25.56 5.02
CA ASP A 106 -14.25 25.16 5.67
C ASP A 106 -13.08 25.56 4.75
N HIS A 107 -12.68 26.82 4.85
CA HIS A 107 -11.54 27.40 4.17
C HIS A 107 -10.31 26.88 4.92
N ALA A 108 -10.05 25.58 4.78
CA ALA A 108 -8.85 24.94 5.25
C ALA A 108 -7.67 25.81 4.81
N ALA A 109 -6.92 26.30 5.80
CA ALA A 109 -5.85 27.25 5.59
C ALA A 109 -4.94 26.80 4.44
N ALA A 110 -4.63 27.73 3.54
CA ALA A 110 -3.73 27.46 2.43
C ALA A 110 -2.41 26.89 2.98
N PHE A 111 -1.98 25.75 2.43
CA PHE A 111 -0.74 25.10 2.85
C PHE A 111 0.45 26.07 2.69
N ALA A 112 1.27 26.18 3.74
CA ALA A 112 2.54 26.91 3.71
C ALA A 112 3.68 25.96 4.13
N PRO A 113 4.82 25.94 3.40
CA PRO A 113 5.97 25.13 3.80
C PRO A 113 6.59 25.66 5.10
N VAL A 114 7.18 24.75 5.90
CA VAL A 114 7.95 25.13 7.08
C VAL A 114 9.33 25.62 6.63
N ILE A 115 9.72 26.82 7.07
CA ILE A 115 11.04 27.40 6.79
C ILE A 115 11.95 27.18 8.00
N ASP A 116 13.06 26.45 7.82
CA ASP A 116 14.13 26.32 8.82
C ASP A 116 15.46 26.78 8.22
N LYS A 117 15.92 27.96 8.64
CA LYS A 117 17.09 28.66 8.07
C LYS A 117 16.94 28.81 6.55
N ASP A 118 17.83 28.19 5.79
CA ASP A 118 17.86 28.22 4.33
C ASP A 118 17.09 27.04 3.69
N ASN A 119 16.38 26.23 4.50
CA ASN A 119 15.65 25.05 4.03
C ASN A 119 14.14 25.29 4.01
N MET A 120 13.49 24.82 2.94
CA MET A 120 12.03 24.79 2.81
C MET A 120 11.53 23.36 2.91
N HIS A 121 10.59 23.12 3.83
CA HIS A 121 10.08 21.78 4.11
C HIS A 121 8.59 21.67 3.75
N TYR A 122 8.30 20.87 2.73
CA TYR A 122 6.93 20.58 2.30
C TYR A 122 6.34 19.31 2.94
N GLY A 123 7.17 18.50 3.61
CA GLY A 123 6.79 17.22 4.20
C GLY A 123 6.61 17.20 5.71
N MET A 124 6.59 18.36 6.38
CA MET A 124 6.45 18.45 7.85
C MET A 124 4.98 18.53 8.32
N GLY A 125 4.03 18.49 7.40
CA GLY A 125 2.60 18.41 7.72
C GLY A 125 2.16 16.97 8.01
N GLU A 126 0.93 16.80 8.49
CA GLU A 126 0.36 15.49 8.85
C GLU A 126 0.45 14.44 7.72
N ALA A 127 0.32 14.86 6.46
CA ALA A 127 0.40 13.97 5.31
C ALA A 127 1.84 13.61 4.90
N GLY A 128 2.87 14.19 5.53
CA GLY A 128 4.26 13.96 5.15
C GLY A 128 4.65 14.48 3.74
N THR A 129 3.71 15.08 3.01
CA THR A 129 3.87 15.52 1.62
C THR A 129 2.97 16.72 1.27
N HIS A 130 3.13 17.25 0.07
CA HIS A 130 2.33 18.33 -0.48
C HIS A 130 1.86 18.02 -1.90
N ALA A 131 0.57 18.22 -2.15
CA ALA A 131 -0.02 18.24 -3.48
C ALA A 131 -0.84 19.53 -3.66
N PRO A 132 -0.62 20.31 -4.73
CA PRO A 132 -1.38 21.51 -5.01
C PRO A 132 -2.89 21.24 -5.06
N GLY A 133 -3.68 22.05 -4.36
CA GLY A 133 -5.14 21.92 -4.32
C GLY A 133 -5.68 20.85 -3.37
N LEU A 134 -4.83 20.14 -2.62
CA LEU A 134 -5.25 19.18 -1.59
C LEU A 134 -4.84 19.63 -0.19
N THR A 135 -5.75 19.48 0.77
CA THR A 135 -5.45 19.70 2.19
C THR A 135 -4.68 18.50 2.76
N GLN A 136 -3.93 18.70 3.85
CA GLN A 136 -3.19 17.62 4.53
C GLN A 136 -4.15 16.49 4.94
N LYS A 137 -5.25 16.82 5.60
CA LYS A 137 -6.30 15.86 5.99
C LYS A 137 -6.86 15.08 4.79
N ARG A 138 -7.13 15.75 3.66
CA ARG A 138 -7.63 15.07 2.46
C ARG A 138 -6.59 14.12 1.87
N MET A 139 -5.31 14.49 1.88
CA MET A 139 -4.22 13.61 1.42
C MET A 139 -4.11 12.37 2.30
N VAL A 140 -4.10 12.53 3.63
CA VAL A 140 -4.08 11.39 4.57
C VAL A 140 -5.27 10.46 4.33
N GLN A 141 -6.48 10.99 4.17
CA GLN A 141 -7.66 10.18 3.87
C GLN A 141 -7.55 9.38 2.57
N ILE A 142 -7.01 10.00 1.51
CA ILE A 142 -6.80 9.33 0.22
C ILE A 142 -5.75 8.23 0.37
N GLU A 143 -4.64 8.54 1.03
CA GLU A 143 -3.54 7.59 1.27
C GLU A 143 -4.01 6.38 2.08
N MET A 144 -4.68 6.60 3.21
CA MET A 144 -5.26 5.54 4.04
C MET A 144 -6.20 4.65 3.22
N GLY A 145 -7.13 5.24 2.48
CA GLY A 145 -8.08 4.46 1.68
C GLY A 145 -7.42 3.59 0.61
N VAL A 146 -6.31 4.06 0.01
CA VAL A 146 -5.53 3.28 -0.97
C VAL A 146 -4.74 2.17 -0.29
N LEU A 147 -4.03 2.49 0.80
CA LEU A 147 -3.18 1.54 1.51
C LEU A 147 -3.98 0.45 2.24
N ASP A 148 -5.14 0.79 2.83
CA ASP A 148 -5.98 -0.19 3.52
C ASP A 148 -6.48 -1.28 2.57
N LYS A 149 -6.91 -0.89 1.37
CA LYS A 149 -7.33 -1.86 0.35
C LYS A 149 -6.16 -2.74 -0.09
N ASN A 150 -4.98 -2.14 -0.30
CA ASN A 150 -3.78 -2.88 -0.64
C ASN A 150 -3.43 -3.91 0.45
N ASN A 151 -3.46 -3.50 1.72
CA ASN A 151 -3.10 -4.34 2.86
C ASN A 151 -4.01 -5.55 3.02
N GLN A 152 -5.31 -5.41 2.75
CA GLN A 152 -6.24 -6.55 2.75
C GLN A 152 -5.84 -7.63 1.74
N ILE A 153 -5.42 -7.21 0.53
CA ILE A 153 -4.97 -8.13 -0.51
C ILE A 153 -3.59 -8.71 -0.15
N ALA A 154 -2.70 -7.91 0.41
CA ALA A 154 -1.38 -8.35 0.86
C ALA A 154 -1.47 -9.44 1.95
N VAL A 155 -2.41 -9.31 2.89
CA VAL A 155 -2.71 -10.37 3.87
C VAL A 155 -3.11 -11.66 3.17
N HIS A 156 -4.03 -11.59 2.22
CA HIS A 156 -4.47 -12.77 1.47
C HIS A 156 -3.34 -13.42 0.64
N ASN A 157 -2.51 -12.60 -0.02
CA ASN A 157 -1.33 -13.09 -0.74
C ASN A 157 -0.38 -13.84 0.20
N ARG A 158 -0.14 -13.29 1.39
CA ARG A 158 0.74 -13.90 2.39
C ARG A 158 0.20 -15.23 2.91
N GLU A 159 -1.10 -15.31 3.19
CA GLU A 159 -1.76 -16.57 3.58
C GLU A 159 -1.55 -17.64 2.50
N HIS A 160 -1.80 -17.30 1.24
CA HIS A 160 -1.60 -18.22 0.10
C HIS A 160 -0.15 -18.70 -0.02
N LEU A 161 0.81 -17.77 0.10
CA LEU A 161 2.24 -18.08 0.06
C LEU A 161 2.66 -18.99 1.21
N GLN A 162 2.15 -18.73 2.43
CA GLN A 162 2.43 -19.53 3.62
C GLN A 162 1.85 -20.94 3.51
N GLU A 163 0.58 -21.08 3.10
CA GLU A 163 -0.08 -22.36 2.91
C GLU A 163 0.69 -23.27 1.92
N GLN A 164 1.25 -22.68 0.86
CA GLN A 164 2.04 -23.40 -0.13
C GLN A 164 3.52 -23.55 0.23
N GLY A 165 3.98 -23.03 1.36
CA GLY A 165 5.38 -23.06 1.77
C GLY A 165 6.30 -22.28 0.81
N ILE A 166 5.79 -21.23 0.16
CA ILE A 166 6.54 -20.42 -0.79
C ILE A 166 7.19 -19.25 -0.06
N LEU A 167 8.52 -19.14 -0.13
CA LEU A 167 9.21 -17.93 0.34
C LEU A 167 9.20 -16.87 -0.77
N ALA A 168 8.50 -15.76 -0.53
CA ALA A 168 8.47 -14.61 -1.42
C ALA A 168 9.39 -13.48 -0.93
N LEU A 169 10.21 -12.97 -1.86
CA LEU A 169 11.18 -11.89 -1.62
C LEU A 169 10.92 -10.72 -2.56
N ASN A 170 10.67 -9.52 -2.00
CA ASN A 170 10.45 -8.29 -2.75
C ASN A 170 11.77 -7.52 -2.90
N LEU A 171 12.32 -7.49 -4.11
CA LEU A 171 13.56 -6.80 -4.43
C LEU A 171 13.28 -5.36 -4.86
N VAL A 172 13.70 -4.40 -4.04
CA VAL A 172 13.47 -2.96 -4.23
C VAL A 172 14.79 -2.21 -4.33
N SER A 173 14.89 -1.22 -5.22
CA SER A 173 16.15 -0.48 -5.44
C SER A 173 15.91 0.82 -6.21
N SER A 174 16.93 1.67 -6.32
CA SER A 174 16.95 2.69 -7.37
C SER A 174 17.06 2.06 -8.78
N PRO A 175 16.71 2.78 -9.86
CA PRO A 175 17.06 2.36 -11.21
C PRO A 175 18.56 2.12 -11.35
N GLY A 176 18.94 1.02 -12.00
CA GLY A 176 20.35 0.71 -12.27
C GLY A 176 21.16 0.17 -11.10
N SER A 177 20.59 -0.08 -9.91
CA SER A 177 21.33 -0.70 -8.78
C SER A 177 21.77 -2.15 -9.03
N GLY A 178 21.25 -2.78 -10.09
CA GLY A 178 21.67 -4.10 -10.56
C GLY A 178 20.76 -5.26 -10.15
N LYS A 179 19.48 -5.00 -9.85
CA LYS A 179 18.49 -6.03 -9.43
C LYS A 179 18.44 -7.23 -10.37
N THR A 180 18.20 -7.01 -11.66
CA THR A 180 18.08 -8.11 -12.62
C THR A 180 19.37 -8.90 -12.78
N THR A 181 20.54 -8.24 -12.67
CA THR A 181 21.83 -8.94 -12.71
C THR A 181 22.05 -9.80 -11.46
N LEU A 182 21.75 -9.25 -10.28
CA LEU A 182 21.73 -10.00 -9.03
C LEU A 182 20.78 -11.20 -9.14
N LEU A 183 19.54 -10.96 -9.55
CA LEU A 183 18.50 -11.97 -9.64
C LEU A 183 18.85 -13.09 -10.63
N THR A 184 19.22 -12.76 -11.87
CA THR A 184 19.64 -13.77 -12.86
C THR A 184 20.81 -14.61 -12.37
N ARG A 185 21.77 -14.02 -11.64
CA ARG A 185 22.88 -14.76 -11.04
C ARG A 185 22.40 -15.66 -9.88
N THR A 186 21.54 -15.16 -9.01
CA THR A 186 20.91 -15.93 -7.93
C THR A 186 20.12 -17.13 -8.47
N LEU A 187 19.31 -16.94 -9.51
CA LEU A 187 18.55 -18.02 -10.16
C LEU A 187 19.48 -19.11 -10.70
N ASN A 188 20.62 -18.75 -11.28
CA ASN A 188 21.62 -19.73 -11.73
C ASN A 188 22.27 -20.51 -10.57
N TYR A 189 22.48 -19.89 -9.40
CA TYR A 189 22.98 -20.58 -8.21
C TYR A 189 21.96 -21.55 -7.59
N LEU A 190 20.68 -21.21 -7.68
CA LEU A 190 19.57 -21.97 -7.13
C LEU A 190 18.98 -23.00 -8.10
N LYS A 191 19.41 -22.94 -9.36
CA LYS A 191 18.99 -23.86 -10.42
C LYS A 191 19.14 -25.31 -9.95
N ASP A 192 18.10 -26.10 -10.21
CA ASP A 192 17.98 -27.52 -9.85
C ASP A 192 17.99 -27.84 -8.34
N LYS A 193 18.07 -26.83 -7.45
CA LYS A 193 18.02 -27.02 -5.98
C LYS A 193 16.64 -26.73 -5.39
N VAL A 194 15.97 -25.71 -5.91
CA VAL A 194 14.65 -25.26 -5.46
C VAL A 194 13.88 -24.72 -6.67
N PRO A 195 12.57 -24.99 -6.81
CA PRO A 195 11.77 -24.34 -7.83
C PRO A 195 11.73 -22.83 -7.59
N CYS A 196 11.93 -22.05 -8.64
CA CYS A 196 11.84 -20.59 -8.57
C CYS A 196 10.78 -20.09 -9.57
N ALA A 197 10.19 -18.95 -9.27
CA ALA A 197 9.42 -18.14 -10.21
C ALA A 197 9.71 -16.65 -9.97
N VAL A 198 9.45 -15.82 -11.00
CA VAL A 198 9.70 -14.38 -10.91
C VAL A 198 8.51 -13.56 -11.40
N ILE A 199 8.12 -12.57 -10.61
CA ILE A 199 7.30 -11.45 -11.04
C ILE A 199 8.25 -10.28 -11.28
N GLU A 200 8.33 -9.81 -12.51
CA GLU A 200 9.11 -8.64 -12.89
C GLU A 200 8.14 -7.46 -13.05
N GLY A 201 8.40 -6.36 -12.35
CA GLY A 201 7.67 -5.11 -12.49
C GLY A 201 8.53 -3.98 -13.04
N ASP A 202 8.10 -3.40 -14.16
CA ASP A 202 8.67 -2.18 -14.72
C ASP A 202 7.55 -1.27 -15.27
N GLN A 203 7.88 -0.04 -15.61
CA GLN A 203 6.95 0.87 -16.28
C GLN A 203 6.59 0.38 -17.67
N GLN A 204 7.59 -0.10 -18.41
CA GLN A 204 7.50 -0.48 -19.82
C GLN A 204 8.54 -1.55 -20.17
N THR A 205 8.36 -2.14 -21.36
CA THR A 205 9.26 -3.15 -21.98
C THR A 205 9.17 -4.53 -21.34
N THR A 206 9.92 -5.49 -21.88
CA THR A 206 9.99 -6.89 -21.41
C THR A 206 11.44 -7.33 -21.23
N ASN A 207 12.39 -6.39 -21.26
CA ASN A 207 13.82 -6.70 -21.39
C ASN A 207 14.33 -7.49 -20.19
N ASP A 208 13.96 -7.09 -18.98
CA ASP A 208 14.44 -7.75 -17.76
C ASP A 208 13.71 -9.09 -17.57
N ALA A 209 12.40 -9.18 -17.82
CA ALA A 209 11.69 -10.46 -17.88
C ALA A 209 12.28 -11.44 -18.92
N GLU A 210 12.71 -10.99 -20.10
CA GLU A 210 13.38 -11.83 -21.11
C GLU A 210 14.73 -12.36 -20.63
N ARG A 211 15.55 -11.50 -20.00
CA ARG A 211 16.81 -11.89 -19.39
C ARG A 211 16.60 -12.93 -18.28
N ILE A 212 15.54 -12.78 -17.49
CA ILE A 212 15.18 -13.74 -16.44
C ILE A 212 14.74 -15.07 -17.06
N ARG A 213 13.83 -15.06 -18.05
CA ARG A 213 13.37 -16.28 -18.74
C ARG A 213 14.52 -17.04 -19.39
N ALA A 214 15.57 -16.36 -19.87
CA ALA A 214 16.75 -17.00 -20.43
C ALA A 214 17.51 -17.91 -19.43
N THR A 215 17.30 -17.75 -18.12
CA THR A 215 17.84 -18.67 -17.10
C THR A 215 17.12 -20.03 -17.07
N GLY A 216 15.92 -20.11 -17.68
CA GLY A 216 15.01 -21.25 -17.65
C GLY A 216 13.93 -21.17 -16.56
N VAL A 217 13.96 -20.12 -15.74
CA VAL A 217 12.96 -19.88 -14.67
C VAL A 217 11.72 -19.21 -15.25
N PRO A 218 10.49 -19.66 -14.89
CA PRO A 218 9.27 -18.99 -15.31
C PRO A 218 9.22 -17.56 -14.75
N ALA A 219 8.96 -16.60 -15.63
CA ALA A 219 8.84 -15.20 -15.26
C ALA A 219 7.74 -14.48 -16.03
N ILE A 220 6.99 -13.65 -15.32
CA ILE A 220 5.91 -12.81 -15.85
C ILE A 220 6.29 -11.34 -15.74
N GLN A 221 6.03 -10.58 -16.80
CA GLN A 221 6.18 -9.13 -16.86
C GLN A 221 4.89 -8.47 -16.37
N VAL A 222 5.00 -7.53 -15.45
CA VAL A 222 3.95 -6.62 -15.03
C VAL A 222 4.33 -5.21 -15.47
N ASN A 223 3.75 -4.76 -16.57
CA ASN A 223 3.92 -3.38 -17.04
C ASN A 223 2.98 -2.44 -16.29
N THR A 224 3.54 -1.64 -15.39
CA THR A 224 2.80 -0.73 -14.51
C THR A 224 2.35 0.56 -15.22
N GLY A 225 2.77 0.78 -16.46
CA GLY A 225 2.43 1.97 -17.22
C GLY A 225 3.13 3.20 -16.66
N LYS A 226 2.38 4.05 -15.96
CA LYS A 226 2.91 5.22 -15.23
C LYS A 226 3.10 4.94 -13.74
N GLY A 227 2.75 3.73 -13.28
CA GLY A 227 2.98 3.30 -11.90
C GLY A 227 4.46 3.39 -11.53
N CYS A 228 4.73 3.64 -10.26
CA CYS A 228 6.09 3.77 -9.73
C CYS A 228 6.46 2.64 -8.76
N HIS A 229 5.59 1.64 -8.63
CA HIS A 229 5.68 0.47 -7.75
C HIS A 229 4.71 -0.61 -8.26
N LEU A 230 4.91 -1.85 -7.81
CA LEU A 230 3.89 -2.90 -7.80
C LEU A 230 3.02 -2.78 -6.56
N ASP A 231 1.74 -3.14 -6.67
CA ASP A 231 0.81 -3.29 -5.55
C ASP A 231 0.43 -4.77 -5.33
N ALA A 232 -0.27 -5.05 -4.23
CA ALA A 232 -0.65 -6.41 -3.85
C ALA A 232 -1.60 -7.08 -4.86
N GLN A 233 -2.47 -6.32 -5.55
CA GLN A 233 -3.36 -6.88 -6.57
C GLN A 233 -2.58 -7.33 -7.80
N MET A 234 -1.62 -6.53 -8.25
CA MET A 234 -0.75 -6.88 -9.36
C MET A 234 0.04 -8.17 -9.07
N VAL A 235 0.55 -8.31 -7.85
CA VAL A 235 1.26 -9.52 -7.41
C VAL A 235 0.29 -10.70 -7.31
N HIS A 236 -0.90 -10.51 -6.75
CA HIS A 236 -1.94 -11.52 -6.67
C HIS A 236 -2.23 -12.14 -8.05
N ASP A 237 -2.57 -11.30 -9.03
CA ASP A 237 -2.94 -11.73 -10.37
C ASP A 237 -1.76 -12.46 -11.06
N ALA A 238 -0.54 -11.96 -10.87
CA ALA A 238 0.67 -12.54 -11.45
C ALA A 238 1.01 -13.91 -10.85
N MET A 239 0.86 -14.10 -9.54
CA MET A 239 1.07 -15.41 -8.88
C MET A 239 0.12 -16.48 -9.42
N HIS A 240 -1.16 -16.14 -9.58
CA HIS A 240 -2.17 -17.06 -10.11
C HIS A 240 -1.92 -17.42 -11.57
N HIS A 241 -1.40 -16.47 -12.37
CA HIS A 241 -1.03 -16.74 -13.75
C HIS A 241 0.21 -17.65 -13.88
N LEU A 242 1.22 -17.47 -13.01
CA LEU A 242 2.45 -18.26 -13.03
C LEU A 242 2.24 -19.72 -12.64
N GLY A 243 1.22 -20.02 -11.83
CA GLY A 243 0.98 -21.37 -11.32
C GLY A 243 2.15 -21.85 -10.46
N LEU A 244 2.36 -21.17 -9.34
CA LEU A 244 3.49 -21.43 -8.45
C LEU A 244 3.48 -22.88 -7.94
N LYS A 245 4.69 -23.43 -7.71
CA LYS A 245 4.85 -24.76 -7.12
C LYS A 245 4.93 -24.63 -5.60
N ASP A 246 4.39 -25.60 -4.88
CA ASP A 246 4.63 -25.74 -3.45
C ASP A 246 6.14 -25.79 -3.11
N ASN A 247 6.48 -25.31 -1.91
CA ASN A 247 7.83 -25.36 -1.33
C ASN A 247 8.88 -24.72 -2.25
N SER A 248 8.55 -23.54 -2.79
CA SER A 248 9.34 -22.86 -3.82
C SER A 248 9.77 -21.46 -3.39
N LEU A 249 10.49 -20.77 -4.28
CA LEU A 249 10.87 -19.37 -4.13
C LEU A 249 10.16 -18.50 -5.16
N LEU A 250 9.59 -17.39 -4.68
CA LEU A 250 9.08 -16.32 -5.52
C LEU A 250 9.95 -15.08 -5.36
N PHE A 251 10.56 -14.62 -6.44
CA PHE A 251 11.19 -13.30 -6.47
C PHE A 251 10.24 -12.30 -7.11
N ILE A 252 10.04 -11.16 -6.44
CA ILE A 252 9.30 -10.02 -6.97
C ILE A 252 10.33 -8.93 -7.24
N GLU A 253 10.74 -8.75 -8.49
CA GLU A 253 11.60 -7.63 -8.88
C GLU A 253 10.73 -6.39 -9.08
N ASN A 254 10.73 -5.48 -8.11
CA ASN A 254 9.88 -4.29 -8.15
C ASN A 254 10.44 -3.22 -9.09
N VAL A 255 9.62 -2.22 -9.39
CA VAL A 255 10.02 -1.04 -10.17
C VAL A 255 11.21 -0.37 -9.50
N GLY A 256 12.17 0.14 -10.30
CA GLY A 256 13.31 0.90 -9.79
C GLY A 256 12.90 2.20 -9.10
N ASN A 257 12.59 2.13 -7.81
CA ASN A 257 12.20 3.27 -6.97
C ASN A 257 12.44 2.96 -5.48
N LEU A 258 12.97 3.94 -4.73
CA LEU A 258 13.16 3.86 -3.27
C LEU A 258 12.11 4.64 -2.46
N VAL A 259 11.12 5.25 -3.12
CA VAL A 259 10.07 6.04 -2.46
C VAL A 259 8.76 5.28 -2.46
N CYS A 260 8.12 5.14 -3.64
CA CYS A 260 6.78 4.56 -3.71
C CYS A 260 6.68 3.14 -3.12
N PRO A 261 7.58 2.20 -3.42
CA PRO A 261 7.42 0.81 -2.95
C PRO A 261 7.57 0.63 -1.43
N ALA A 262 8.02 1.66 -0.70
CA ALA A 262 8.18 1.57 0.75
C ALA A 262 6.85 1.44 1.49
N GLY A 263 5.79 2.08 0.97
CA GLY A 263 4.46 2.06 1.60
C GLY A 263 3.56 0.90 1.18
N PHE A 264 3.97 0.09 0.20
CA PHE A 264 3.14 -0.98 -0.36
C PHE A 264 3.66 -2.35 0.06
N ASP A 265 2.87 -3.00 0.92
CA ASP A 265 2.99 -4.42 1.24
C ASP A 265 2.40 -5.25 0.08
N LEU A 266 3.12 -6.27 -0.40
CA LEU A 266 2.67 -7.14 -1.49
C LEU A 266 2.24 -8.52 -0.98
N GLY A 267 2.42 -8.78 0.32
CA GLY A 267 2.29 -10.11 0.91
C GLY A 267 3.60 -10.89 0.98
N GLU A 268 4.73 -10.26 0.61
CA GLU A 268 6.05 -10.89 0.74
C GLU A 268 6.40 -11.20 2.19
N GLN A 269 7.27 -12.19 2.41
CA GLN A 269 7.84 -12.42 3.73
C GLN A 269 8.99 -11.47 4.03
N HIS A 270 9.79 -11.12 3.02
CA HIS A 270 10.91 -10.21 3.20
C HIS A 270 11.04 -9.19 2.08
N LYS A 271 11.23 -7.93 2.48
CA LYS A 271 11.59 -6.83 1.59
C LYS A 271 13.11 -6.63 1.63
N VAL A 272 13.75 -6.71 0.46
CA VAL A 272 15.21 -6.65 0.30
C VAL A 272 15.58 -5.39 -0.47
N ALA A 273 16.19 -4.43 0.22
CA ALA A 273 16.65 -3.18 -0.39
C ALA A 273 18.04 -3.37 -1.02
N ILE A 274 18.16 -3.09 -2.31
CA ILE A 274 19.43 -3.18 -3.04
C ILE A 274 19.94 -1.76 -3.29
N LEU A 275 21.13 -1.47 -2.78
CA LEU A 275 21.83 -0.21 -2.94
C LEU A 275 23.14 -0.45 -3.68
N SER A 276 23.42 0.30 -4.74
CA SER A 276 24.72 0.24 -5.39
C SER A 276 25.70 1.23 -4.78
N VAL A 277 26.99 0.86 -4.71
CA VAL A 277 28.08 1.75 -4.27
C VAL A 277 28.19 3.05 -5.07
N THR A 278 27.61 3.11 -6.27
CA THR A 278 27.59 4.31 -7.13
C THR A 278 26.53 5.35 -6.71
N GLU A 279 25.66 5.03 -5.75
CA GLU A 279 24.53 5.88 -5.36
C GLU A 279 24.83 6.82 -4.18
N GLY A 280 25.95 6.59 -3.48
CA GLY A 280 26.38 7.32 -2.30
C GLY A 280 25.93 6.69 -0.98
N GLU A 281 26.73 6.88 0.08
CA GLU A 281 26.55 6.26 1.39
C GLU A 281 25.40 6.85 2.23
N ASP A 282 24.89 8.03 1.85
CA ASP A 282 23.84 8.73 2.60
C ASP A 282 22.41 8.34 2.18
N LYS A 283 22.27 7.44 1.20
CA LYS A 283 20.99 6.96 0.70
C LYS A 283 20.04 6.44 1.79
N PRO A 284 20.48 5.68 2.80
CA PRO A 284 19.56 5.22 3.84
C PRO A 284 18.87 6.37 4.60
N LEU A 285 19.59 7.46 4.89
CA LEU A 285 19.02 8.63 5.56
C LEU A 285 18.15 9.48 4.64
N LYS A 286 18.39 9.44 3.32
CA LYS A 286 17.59 10.16 2.33
C LYS A 286 16.27 9.45 1.99
N TYR A 287 16.20 8.13 2.15
CA TYR A 287 15.02 7.31 1.85
C TYR A 287 14.62 6.47 3.08
N PRO A 288 14.42 7.08 4.25
CA PRO A 288 14.33 6.35 5.52
C PRO A 288 13.17 5.35 5.55
N HIS A 289 12.03 5.66 4.93
CA HIS A 289 10.89 4.73 4.89
C HIS A 289 11.22 3.40 4.21
N MET A 290 12.02 3.40 3.14
CA MET A 290 12.40 2.18 2.45
C MET A 290 13.30 1.29 3.31
N PHE A 291 14.32 1.88 3.93
CA PHE A 291 15.26 1.13 4.77
C PHE A 291 14.66 0.76 6.13
N ALA A 292 13.66 1.50 6.61
CA ALA A 292 12.85 1.10 7.77
C ALA A 292 11.98 -0.13 7.48
N ALA A 293 11.46 -0.25 6.25
CA ALA A 293 10.60 -1.37 5.84
C ALA A 293 11.36 -2.61 5.34
N ALA A 294 12.67 -2.52 5.13
CA ALA A 294 13.48 -3.63 4.61
C ALA A 294 14.09 -4.46 5.75
N ASP A 295 14.03 -5.78 5.62
CA ASP A 295 14.68 -6.71 6.56
C ASP A 295 16.18 -6.87 6.25
N LEU A 296 16.53 -6.70 4.97
CA LEU A 296 17.88 -6.87 4.47
C LEU A 296 18.24 -5.74 3.50
N MET A 297 19.44 -5.19 3.68
CA MET A 297 20.09 -4.33 2.71
C MET A 297 21.25 -5.07 2.01
N LEU A 298 21.21 -5.09 0.68
CA LEU A 298 22.32 -5.55 -0.15
C LEU A 298 23.10 -4.34 -0.68
N ILE A 299 24.39 -4.24 -0.35
CA ILE A 299 25.29 -3.26 -0.95
C ILE A 299 25.99 -3.90 -2.15
N ASN A 300 25.53 -3.57 -3.36
CA ASN A 300 25.94 -4.18 -4.61
C ASN A 300 27.00 -3.36 -5.37
N LYS A 301 27.66 -4.03 -6.31
CA LYS A 301 28.70 -3.50 -7.22
C LYS A 301 30.00 -3.09 -6.52
N ILE A 302 30.40 -3.80 -5.47
CA ILE A 302 31.66 -3.51 -4.77
C ILE A 302 32.91 -3.61 -5.66
N ASP A 303 32.81 -4.27 -6.81
CA ASP A 303 33.83 -4.24 -7.86
C ASP A 303 34.14 -2.83 -8.37
N LEU A 304 33.25 -1.86 -8.13
CA LEU A 304 33.42 -0.47 -8.51
C LEU A 304 34.07 0.40 -7.43
N LEU A 305 34.33 -0.11 -6.22
CA LEU A 305 34.96 0.65 -5.13
C LEU A 305 36.28 1.35 -5.53
N PRO A 306 37.14 0.78 -6.40
CA PRO A 306 38.34 1.50 -6.87
C PRO A 306 38.07 2.78 -7.67
N TYR A 307 36.84 2.99 -8.14
CA TYR A 307 36.45 4.09 -9.03
C TYR A 307 35.48 5.09 -8.40
N VAL A 308 34.96 4.80 -7.19
CA VAL A 308 34.02 5.68 -6.49
C VAL A 308 34.50 5.95 -5.07
N ASN A 309 34.25 7.17 -4.58
CA ASN A 309 34.57 7.54 -3.21
C ASN A 309 33.34 7.36 -2.33
N VAL A 310 33.15 6.14 -1.81
CA VAL A 310 32.03 5.77 -0.95
C VAL A 310 32.55 5.02 0.27
N ASN A 311 32.00 5.33 1.44
CA ASN A 311 32.32 4.62 2.67
C ASN A 311 31.21 3.62 3.02
N ILE A 312 31.52 2.33 2.86
CA ILE A 312 30.59 1.22 3.14
C ILE A 312 30.16 1.21 4.61
N GLU A 313 31.09 1.43 5.54
CA GLU A 313 30.79 1.44 6.97
C GLU A 313 29.87 2.62 7.35
N ALA A 314 30.09 3.79 6.75
CA ALA A 314 29.20 4.94 6.91
C ALA A 314 27.78 4.63 6.38
N CYS A 315 27.68 3.93 5.25
CA CYS A 315 26.41 3.49 4.68
C CYS A 315 25.68 2.50 5.60
N VAL A 316 26.40 1.52 6.15
CA VAL A 316 25.84 0.55 7.12
C VAL A 316 25.35 1.26 8.37
N ASN A 317 26.14 2.19 8.90
CA ASN A 317 25.75 2.98 10.08
C ASN A 317 24.54 3.88 9.79
N ALA A 318 24.45 4.45 8.59
CA ALA A 318 23.28 5.20 8.14
C ALA A 318 22.02 4.32 8.09
N ALA A 319 22.12 3.10 7.54
CA ALA A 319 21.00 2.15 7.52
C ALA A 319 20.56 1.74 8.93
N ARG A 320 21.52 1.41 9.81
CA ARG A 320 21.22 1.03 11.20
C ARG A 320 20.64 2.14 12.07
N ARG A 321 20.90 3.40 11.71
CA ARG A 321 20.23 4.55 12.35
C ARG A 321 18.74 4.64 11.99
N VAL A 322 18.35 4.11 10.83
CA VAL A 322 16.97 4.06 10.36
C VAL A 322 16.28 2.79 10.84
N ASN A 323 16.94 1.65 10.69
CA ASN A 323 16.48 0.33 11.12
C ASN A 323 17.60 -0.39 11.87
N PRO A 324 17.59 -0.39 13.22
CA PRO A 324 18.63 -1.05 14.03
C PRO A 324 18.80 -2.55 13.78
N ASP A 325 17.73 -3.22 13.31
CA ASP A 325 17.68 -4.68 13.14
C ASP A 325 17.97 -5.12 11.70
N ILE A 326 18.29 -4.18 10.78
CA ILE A 326 18.52 -4.50 9.37
C ILE A 326 19.78 -5.37 9.18
N ASP A 327 19.61 -6.51 8.52
CA ASP A 327 20.72 -7.32 8.03
C ASP A 327 21.43 -6.57 6.89
N VAL A 328 22.75 -6.73 6.77
CA VAL A 328 23.51 -6.13 5.65
C VAL A 328 24.48 -7.13 5.06
N ILE A 329 24.41 -7.30 3.73
CA ILE A 329 25.34 -8.11 2.95
C ILE A 329 26.00 -7.22 1.89
N VAL A 330 27.31 -7.35 1.76
CA VAL A 330 28.13 -6.58 0.82
C VAL A 330 28.59 -7.51 -0.29
N LEU A 331 28.25 -7.21 -1.55
CA LEU A 331 28.47 -8.12 -2.66
C LEU A 331 28.72 -7.44 -4.01
N SER A 332 29.17 -8.22 -4.97
CA SER A 332 29.15 -7.87 -6.39
C SER A 332 28.44 -8.97 -7.17
N ALA A 333 27.28 -8.64 -7.72
CA ALA A 333 26.61 -9.52 -8.68
C ALA A 333 27.44 -9.69 -9.97
N THR A 334 28.37 -8.79 -10.28
CA THR A 334 29.24 -8.85 -11.46
C THR A 334 30.36 -9.86 -11.28
N THR A 335 31.11 -9.80 -10.16
CA THR A 335 32.25 -10.70 -9.91
C THR A 335 31.81 -12.00 -9.23
N GLY A 336 30.79 -11.94 -8.39
CA GLY A 336 30.29 -13.04 -7.57
C GLY A 336 30.75 -12.99 -6.11
N GLU A 337 31.58 -12.01 -5.75
CA GLU A 337 31.98 -11.78 -4.37
C GLU A 337 30.73 -11.52 -3.49
N GLY A 338 30.64 -12.19 -2.34
CA GLY A 338 29.52 -12.06 -1.40
C GLY A 338 28.21 -12.72 -1.82
N MET A 339 28.15 -13.35 -3.01
CA MET A 339 26.92 -14.04 -3.47
C MET A 339 26.62 -15.32 -2.68
N ASP A 340 27.63 -15.95 -2.09
CA ASP A 340 27.50 -17.11 -1.22
C ASP A 340 26.78 -16.77 0.09
N GLU A 341 27.11 -15.63 0.70
CA GLU A 341 26.41 -15.12 1.89
C GLU A 341 24.94 -14.81 1.57
N TRP A 342 24.66 -14.17 0.42
CA TRP A 342 23.30 -13.92 -0.04
C TRP A 342 22.49 -15.21 -0.26
N VAL A 343 23.08 -16.21 -0.93
CA VAL A 343 22.40 -17.49 -1.16
C VAL A 343 22.19 -18.24 0.15
N ALA A 344 23.14 -18.19 1.09
CA ALA A 344 23.00 -18.78 2.41
C ALA A 344 21.86 -18.13 3.21
N TRP A 345 21.73 -16.80 3.14
CA TRP A 345 20.62 -16.07 3.75
C TRP A 345 19.26 -16.54 3.20
N ILE A 346 19.13 -16.68 1.87
CA ILE A 346 17.89 -17.21 1.25
C ILE A 346 17.60 -18.63 1.75
N GLN A 347 18.61 -19.50 1.79
CA GLN A 347 18.45 -20.89 2.21
C GLN A 347 18.01 -21.01 3.68
N ASP A 348 18.57 -20.19 4.56
CA ASP A 348 18.14 -20.12 5.97
C ASP A 348 16.66 -19.74 6.07
N ARG A 349 16.21 -18.68 5.38
CA ARG A 349 14.80 -18.26 5.40
C ARG A 349 13.87 -19.31 4.79
N LEU A 350 14.26 -19.94 3.70
CA LEU A 350 13.48 -21.01 3.06
C LEU A 350 13.32 -22.20 4.02
N SER A 351 14.38 -22.56 4.76
CA SER A 351 14.31 -23.63 5.76
C SER A 351 13.31 -23.32 6.88
N LYS A 352 13.21 -22.06 7.31
CA LYS A 352 12.25 -21.61 8.33
C LYS A 352 10.81 -21.69 7.83
N VAL A 353 10.55 -21.27 6.59
CA VAL A 353 9.22 -21.40 5.97
C VAL A 353 8.78 -22.86 5.90
N ASN A 354 9.68 -23.75 5.47
CA ASN A 354 9.38 -25.19 5.39
C ASN A 354 9.13 -25.83 6.76
N GLN A 355 9.84 -25.38 7.81
CA GLN A 355 9.62 -25.86 9.19
C GLN A 355 8.25 -25.43 9.72
N GLN A 356 7.83 -24.18 9.48
CA GLN A 356 6.54 -23.66 9.93
C GLN A 356 5.36 -24.43 9.30
N ARG A 357 5.46 -24.79 8.00
CA ARG A 357 4.46 -25.62 7.33
C ARG A 357 4.42 -27.04 7.90
N GLY A 358 5.58 -27.67 8.10
CA GLY A 358 5.66 -29.03 8.64
C GLY A 358 5.17 -29.18 10.09
N THR A 359 4.99 -28.08 10.83
CA THR A 359 4.34 -28.07 12.15
C THR A 359 2.83 -27.81 12.11
N ALA A 360 2.29 -27.39 10.96
CA ALA A 360 0.88 -27.08 10.76
C ALA A 360 0.10 -28.26 10.13
N GLU A 361 0.80 -29.21 9.49
CA GLU A 361 0.29 -30.52 9.04
C GLU A 361 0.35 -31.56 10.15
#